data_AF-A0A7K4D5D3-F1
#
_entry.id   AF-A0A7K4D5D3-F1
#
_cell.length_a   1.000
_cell.length_b   1.000
_cell.length_c   1.000
_cell.angle_alpha   90.00
_cell.angle_beta   90.00
_cell.angle_gamma   90.00
#
_symmetry.space_group_name_H-M   'P 1'
#
loop_
_entity.id
_entity.type
_entity.pdbx_description
1 polymer ?
#
loop_
_entity_poly.entity_id
_entity_poly.type
_entity_poly.pdbx_seq_one_letter_code
_entity_poly.pdbx_strand_id
1 'polypeptide(L)'
;MICQRCGNCCLRLDIYIINPTSILPDGTLDSEDPGAMIHKPAGERCPHLVWENNQAACVIHHLPCYQGTPCQLFEQVGPDDAVCIMSGYFQGNRLISTTRSL
;
A
#
# COMPACT_ATOMS: atom_id res chain seq x y z
N MET A 1 9.69 6.33 -3.50
CA MET A 1 9.41 6.07 -4.93
C MET A 1 7.91 6.22 -5.14
N ILE A 2 7.48 6.82 -6.25
CA ILE A 2 6.06 6.94 -6.61
C ILE A 2 5.52 5.51 -6.75
N CYS A 3 4.43 5.17 -6.07
CA CYS A 3 3.70 3.96 -6.41
C CYS A 3 3.08 4.22 -7.79
N GLN A 4 3.78 3.86 -8.87
CA GLN A 4 3.32 4.03 -10.27
C GLN A 4 2.07 3.19 -10.62
N ARG A 5 1.44 2.62 -9.61
CA ARG A 5 0.24 1.79 -9.71
C ARG A 5 -0.96 2.60 -9.16
N CYS A 6 -1.96 1.89 -8.70
CA CYS A 6 -3.26 2.36 -8.27
C CYS A 6 -3.38 2.57 -6.74
N GLY A 7 -2.28 2.43 -5.99
CA GLY A 7 -2.27 2.42 -4.52
C GLY A 7 -2.84 1.15 -3.85
N ASN A 8 -3.46 0.25 -4.62
CA ASN A 8 -4.18 -0.92 -4.10
C ASN A 8 -3.42 -2.25 -4.25
N CYS A 9 -2.13 -2.22 -4.54
CA CYS A 9 -1.32 -3.43 -4.78
C CYS A 9 -1.36 -4.43 -3.61
N CYS A 10 -1.46 -3.94 -2.38
CA CYS A 10 -1.55 -4.77 -1.18
C CYS A 10 -2.97 -4.90 -0.61
N LEU A 11 -4.01 -4.38 -1.29
CA LEU A 11 -5.38 -4.35 -0.75
C LEU A 11 -5.87 -5.75 -0.40
N ARG A 12 -5.63 -6.74 -1.27
CA ARG A 12 -6.08 -8.14 -1.07
C ARG A 12 -5.12 -8.99 -0.23
N LEU A 13 -4.03 -8.40 0.26
CA LEU A 13 -3.04 -9.12 1.04
C LEU A 13 -3.41 -9.07 2.52
N ASP A 14 -3.29 -10.22 3.17
CA ASP A 14 -3.40 -10.38 4.61
C ASP A 14 -1.98 -10.49 5.17
N ILE A 15 -1.42 -9.36 5.62
CA ILE A 15 0.03 -9.22 5.86
C ILE A 15 0.32 -8.37 7.09
N TYR A 16 1.49 -8.59 7.69
CA TYR A 16 2.09 -7.65 8.63
C TYR A 16 2.86 -6.57 7.86
N ILE A 17 2.64 -5.32 8.24
CA ILE A 17 3.32 -4.14 7.70
C ILE A 17 3.93 -3.35 8.86
N ILE A 18 4.85 -2.44 8.53
CA ILE A 18 5.42 -1.53 9.52
C ILE A 18 4.32 -0.70 10.16
N ASN A 19 4.44 -0.49 11.47
CA ASN A 19 3.67 0.50 12.18
C ASN A 19 4.31 1.89 12.00
N PRO A 20 3.61 2.88 11.43
CA PRO A 20 4.16 4.23 11.27
C PRO A 20 4.63 4.87 12.57
N THR A 21 4.01 4.51 13.72
CA THR A 21 4.37 5.11 15.02
C THR A 21 5.72 4.61 15.55
N SER A 22 6.25 3.54 14.98
CA SER A 22 7.50 2.90 15.39
C SER A 22 8.67 3.27 14.47
N ILE A 23 8.45 4.21 13.55
CA ILE A 23 9.48 4.73 12.66
C ILE A 23 10.22 5.86 13.41
N LEU A 24 11.53 5.69 13.54
CA LEU A 24 12.41 6.66 14.18
C LEU A 24 12.63 7.90 13.28
N PRO A 25 13.12 9.04 13.83
CA PRO A 25 13.37 10.25 13.04
C PRO A 25 14.34 10.08 11.87
N ASP A 26 15.23 9.09 11.92
CA ASP A 26 16.16 8.74 10.85
C ASP A 26 15.56 7.80 9.79
N GLY A 27 14.28 7.43 9.94
CA GLY A 27 13.55 6.53 9.05
C GLY A 27 13.87 5.05 9.25
N THR A 28 14.61 4.68 10.29
CA THR A 28 14.77 3.28 10.71
C THR A 28 13.59 2.83 11.57
N LEU A 29 13.46 1.52 11.78
CA LEU A 29 12.42 0.94 12.63
C LEU A 29 12.96 0.82 14.06
N ASP A 30 12.16 1.20 15.04
CA ASP A 30 12.45 0.87 16.44
C ASP A 30 12.35 -0.64 16.65
N SER A 31 13.50 -1.32 16.78
CA SER A 31 13.57 -2.77 16.94
C SER A 31 13.11 -3.26 18.31
N GLU A 32 13.07 -2.37 19.29
CA GLU A 32 12.65 -2.69 20.66
C GLU A 32 11.14 -2.49 20.86
N ASP A 33 10.45 -1.87 19.90
CA ASP A 33 9.01 -1.70 19.96
C ASP A 33 8.28 -3.01 19.59
N PRO A 34 7.59 -3.68 20.54
CA PRO A 34 6.80 -4.86 20.22
C PRO A 34 5.64 -4.56 19.24
N GLY A 35 5.27 -3.28 19.10
CA GLY A 35 4.28 -2.76 18.16
C GLY A 35 4.86 -2.33 16.81
N ALA A 36 6.13 -2.61 16.51
CA ALA A 36 6.80 -2.19 15.27
C ALA A 36 6.14 -2.72 13.99
N MET A 37 5.38 -3.81 14.10
CA MET A 37 4.62 -4.42 13.00
C MET A 37 3.14 -4.50 13.36
N ILE A 38 2.28 -4.00 12.48
CA ILE A 38 0.83 -4.10 12.60
C ILE A 38 0.26 -5.06 11.55
N HIS A 39 -0.78 -5.78 11.93
CA HIS A 39 -1.54 -6.60 11.01
C HIS A 39 -2.43 -5.70 10.14
N LYS A 40 -2.34 -5.88 8.82
CA LYS A 40 -3.18 -5.22 7.83
C LYS A 40 -3.99 -6.30 7.12
N PRO A 41 -5.27 -6.50 7.48
CA PRO A 41 -6.07 -7.56 6.91
C PRO A 41 -6.39 -7.31 5.42
N ALA A 42 -6.70 -8.39 4.71
CA ALA A 42 -7.17 -8.30 3.33
C ALA A 42 -8.47 -7.50 3.25
N GLY A 43 -8.59 -6.65 2.22
CA GLY A 43 -9.71 -5.73 2.02
C GLY A 43 -9.52 -4.36 2.67
N GLU A 44 -8.57 -4.21 3.59
CA GLU A 44 -8.28 -2.93 4.22
C GLU A 44 -7.20 -2.12 3.50
N ARG A 45 -7.38 -0.80 3.49
CA ARG A 45 -6.44 0.13 2.89
C ARG A 45 -5.17 0.21 3.75
N CYS A 46 -4.01 0.19 3.10
CA CYS A 46 -2.74 0.34 3.78
C CYS A 46 -2.64 1.73 4.45
N PRO A 47 -2.24 1.83 5.73
CA PRO A 47 -2.04 3.10 6.42
C PRO A 47 -0.90 3.92 5.83
N HIS A 48 0.04 3.31 5.11
CA HIS A 48 1.11 4.02 4.40
C HIS A 48 0.63 4.69 3.09
N LEU A 49 -0.60 4.42 2.64
CA LEU A 49 -1.12 4.91 1.37
C LEU A 49 -1.74 6.31 1.50
N VAL A 50 -1.10 7.28 0.86
CA VAL A 50 -1.63 8.64 0.66
C VAL A 50 -1.99 8.88 -0.81
N TRP A 51 -2.89 9.83 -1.04
CA TRP A 51 -3.30 10.25 -2.38
C TRP A 51 -3.11 11.75 -2.51
N GLU A 52 -2.29 12.16 -3.48
CA GLU A 52 -2.01 13.56 -3.78
C GLU A 52 -2.12 13.76 -5.30
N ASN A 53 -2.86 14.78 -5.75
CA ASN A 53 -3.02 15.08 -7.18
C ASN A 53 -3.41 13.87 -8.05
N ASN A 54 -4.33 13.04 -7.54
CA ASN A 54 -4.79 11.80 -8.17
C ASN A 54 -3.70 10.72 -8.36
N GLN A 55 -2.58 10.85 -7.65
CA GLN A 55 -1.51 9.86 -7.60
C GLN A 55 -1.47 9.19 -6.23
N ALA A 56 -1.36 7.86 -6.25
CA ALA A 56 -1.17 7.06 -5.05
C ALA A 56 0.32 7.02 -4.67
N ALA A 57 0.65 7.24 -3.41
CA ALA A 57 2.02 7.14 -2.90
C ALA A 57 2.07 6.38 -1.58
N CYS A 58 3.14 5.60 -1.41
CA CYS A 58 3.49 4.99 -0.13
C CYS A 58 4.46 5.92 0.60
N VAL A 59 4.07 6.43 1.77
CA VAL A 59 4.86 7.46 2.48
C VAL A 59 6.17 6.94 3.07
N ILE A 60 6.29 5.63 3.31
CA ILE A 60 7.49 5.05 3.94
C ILE A 60 8.45 4.41 2.94
N HIS A 61 8.10 4.35 1.65
CA HIS A 61 8.87 3.60 0.64
C HIS A 61 10.31 4.10 0.48
N HIS A 62 10.55 5.37 0.76
CA HIS A 62 11.88 5.98 0.65
C HIS A 62 12.70 5.83 1.94
N LEU A 63 12.10 5.29 3.02
CA LEU A 63 12.74 5.18 4.32
C LEU A 63 13.54 3.88 4.44
N PRO A 64 14.66 3.87 5.19
CA PRO A 64 15.46 2.68 5.44
C PRO A 64 14.67 1.48 5.97
N CYS A 65 13.69 1.72 6.86
CA CYS A 65 12.87 0.66 7.45
C CYS A 65 12.08 -0.16 6.41
N TYR A 66 11.84 0.39 5.22
CA TYR A 66 11.12 -0.31 4.16
C TYR A 66 11.86 -1.55 3.65
N GLN A 67 13.19 -1.56 3.76
CA GLN A 67 14.04 -2.68 3.32
C GLN A 67 13.76 -3.94 4.15
N GLY A 68 13.72 -5.09 3.50
CA GLY A 68 13.40 -6.39 4.09
C GLY A 68 11.93 -6.64 4.38
N THR A 69 11.04 -5.66 4.14
CA THR A 69 9.60 -5.84 4.41
C THR A 69 8.91 -6.67 3.33
N PRO A 70 7.80 -7.36 3.64
CA PRO A 70 6.97 -7.98 2.60
C PRO A 70 6.57 -6.99 1.52
N CYS A 71 6.32 -5.72 1.88
CA CYS A 71 6.00 -4.64 0.95
C CYS A 71 7.09 -4.41 -0.10
N GLN A 72 8.37 -4.53 0.27
CA GLN A 72 9.50 -4.43 -0.66
C GLN A 72 9.50 -5.57 -1.69
N LEU A 73 9.13 -6.79 -1.30
CA LEU A 73 9.08 -7.92 -2.24
C LEU A 73 8.01 -7.74 -3.33
N PHE A 74 6.97 -6.94 -3.05
CA PHE A 74 5.94 -6.56 -4.03
C PHE A 74 6.33 -5.33 -4.89
N GLU A 75 7.53 -4.78 -4.69
CA GLU A 75 8.08 -3.65 -5.45
C GLU A 75 8.42 -4.02 -6.91
N GLN A 76 8.33 -5.30 -7.32
CA GLN A 76 8.57 -5.68 -8.71
C GLN A 76 7.61 -4.96 -9.67
N VAL A 77 8.15 -3.92 -10.33
CA VAL A 77 7.66 -3.33 -11.59
C VAL A 77 8.77 -2.71 -12.41
N GLY A 78 9.01 -3.27 -13.61
CA GLY A 78 9.70 -2.60 -14.70
C GLY A 78 8.71 -1.79 -15.57
N PRO A 79 9.15 -1.22 -16.71
CA PRO A 79 8.29 -0.43 -17.60
C PRO A 79 6.98 -1.13 -18.03
N ASP A 80 6.94 -2.45 -17.99
CA ASP A 80 5.80 -3.27 -18.44
C ASP A 80 4.63 -3.38 -17.43
N ASP A 81 4.80 -3.05 -16.13
CA ASP A 81 3.70 -3.11 -15.15
C ASP A 81 3.09 -1.75 -14.79
N ALA A 82 3.25 -0.75 -15.67
CA ALA A 82 2.62 0.57 -15.55
C ALA A 82 1.07 0.51 -15.51
N VAL A 83 0.47 -0.57 -16.00
CA VAL A 83 -0.97 -0.82 -15.87
C VAL A 83 -1.22 -1.67 -14.63
N CYS A 84 -1.68 -1.05 -13.54
CA CYS A 84 -2.24 -1.79 -12.41
C CYS A 84 -3.52 -2.53 -12.88
N ILE A 85 -3.40 -3.76 -13.40
CA ILE A 85 -4.53 -4.57 -13.86
C ILE A 85 -5.59 -4.73 -12.75
N MET A 86 -5.16 -4.76 -11.48
CA MET A 86 -6.06 -4.75 -10.32
C MET A 86 -7.00 -3.52 -10.27
N SER A 87 -6.58 -2.34 -10.72
CA SER A 87 -7.44 -1.16 -10.74
C SER A 87 -8.54 -1.25 -11.78
N GLY A 88 -8.27 -1.87 -12.95
CA GLY A 88 -9.28 -2.14 -13.97
C GLY A 88 -10.39 -3.05 -13.45
N TYR A 89 -10.03 -4.09 -12.69
CA TYR A 89 -11.02 -4.96 -12.04
C TYR A 89 -11.91 -4.21 -11.03
N PHE A 90 -11.36 -3.25 -10.27
CA PHE A 90 -12.15 -2.50 -9.28
C PHE A 90 -12.92 -1.31 -9.88
N GLN A 91 -12.45 -0.71 -10.98
CA GLN A 91 -13.20 0.30 -11.73
C GLN A 91 -14.42 -0.32 -12.45
N GLY A 92 -14.28 -1.54 -13.00
CA GLY A 92 -15.41 -2.29 -13.55
C GLY A 92 -16.51 -2.61 -12.53
N ASN A 93 -16.16 -2.78 -11.25
CA ASN A 93 -17.13 -3.02 -10.18
C ASN A 93 -17.76 -1.75 -9.58
N ARG A 94 -17.20 -0.55 -9.82
CA ARG A 94 -17.85 0.70 -9.37
C ARG A 94 -19.05 1.11 -10.22
N LEU A 95 -19.17 0.59 -11.45
CA LEU A 95 -20.31 0.88 -12.33
C LEU A 95 -21.55 0.01 -12.05
N ILE A 96 -21.49 -0.97 -11.14
CA ILE A 96 -22.62 -1.86 -10.84
C ILE A 96 -23.40 -1.43 -9.58
N SER A 97 -22.92 -0.44 -8.82
CA SER A 97 -23.56 -0.04 -7.54
C SER A 97 -24.44 1.22 -7.58
N THR A 98 -24.84 1.72 -8.75
CA THR A 98 -25.74 2.89 -8.86
C THR A 98 -27.02 2.66 -9.66
N THR A 99 -27.57 1.45 -9.66
CA THR A 99 -28.98 1.24 -10.06
C THR A 99 -29.62 0.17 -9.20
N ARG A 100 -30.20 0.59 -8.07
CA ARG A 100 -31.42 0.00 -7.48
C ARG A 100 -31.93 0.93 -6.38
N SER A 101 -32.72 1.91 -6.79
CA SER A 101 -33.81 2.43 -5.97
C SER A 101 -35.08 2.26 -6.79
N LEU A 102 -35.96 1.42 -6.26
CA LEU A 102 -37.38 1.38 -6.60
C LEU A 102 -38.03 2.71 -6.21
#